data_AF-A0AAE4AUV1-F1
#
_entry.id   AF-A0AAE4AUV1-F1
#
_cell.length_a   1.000
_cell.length_b   1.000
_cell.length_c   1.000
_cell.angle_alpha   90.00
_cell.angle_beta   90.00
_cell.angle_gamma   90.00
#
_symmetry.space_group_name_H-M   'P 1'
#
loop_
_entity.id
_entity.type
_entity.pdbx_description
1 polymer ?
#
loop_
_entity_poly.entity_id
_entity_poly.type
_entity_poly.pdbx_seq_one_letter_code
_entity_poly.pdbx_strand_id
1 'polypeptide(L)' 'MEDALLAYNAGRVDALDGRRDADLAEHPETGADYRRGFLDARIEVVSMHAELRKLLGQES' A
#
# COMPACT_ATOMS: atom_id res chain seq x y z
N MET A 1 -15.24 12.33 -3.74
CA MET A 1 -14.89 11.89 -2.36
C MET A 1 -14.97 10.38 -2.25
N GLU A 2 -16.06 9.77 -2.71
CA GLU A 2 -16.19 8.30 -2.78
C GLU A 2 -15.13 7.67 -3.70
N ASP A 3 -14.94 8.18 -4.92
CA ASP A 3 -13.97 7.63 -5.87
C ASP A 3 -12.51 7.70 -5.39
N ALA A 4 -12.16 8.77 -4.64
CA ALA A 4 -10.84 8.91 -4.04
C ALA A 4 -10.60 7.85 -2.96
N LEU A 5 -11.61 7.58 -2.11
CA LEU A 5 -11.52 6.56 -1.08
C LEU A 5 -11.48 5.14 -1.69
N LEU A 6 -12.25 4.90 -2.75
CA LEU A 6 -12.21 3.64 -3.49
C LEU A 6 -10.84 3.42 -4.13
N ALA A 7 -10.28 4.42 -4.80
CA ALA A 7 -8.95 4.34 -5.40
C ALA A 7 -7.85 4.11 -4.34
N TYR A 8 -7.93 4.82 -3.20
CA TYR A 8 -7.05 4.58 -2.06
C TYR A 8 -7.12 3.12 -1.56
N ASN A 9 -8.32 2.58 -1.38
CA ASN A 9 -8.50 1.20 -0.94
C ASN A 9 -8.01 0.19 -1.97
N ALA A 10 -8.25 0.42 -3.27
CA ALA A 10 -7.71 -0.41 -4.34
C ALA A 10 -6.17 -0.46 -4.26
N GLY A 11 -5.52 0.70 -4.11
CA GLY A 11 -4.07 0.78 -3.94
C GLY A 11 -3.57 0.01 -2.72
N ARG A 12 -4.28 0.08 -1.59
CA ARG A 12 -3.93 -0.71 -0.38
C ARG A 12 -3.99 -2.21 -0.62
N VAL A 13 -5.07 -2.70 -1.25
CA VAL A 13 -5.26 -4.14 -1.53
C VAL A 13 -4.16 -4.63 -2.47
N ASP A 14 -3.92 -3.91 -3.56
CA ASP A 14 -2.88 -4.19 -4.55
C ASP A 14 -1.48 -4.27 -3.95
N ALA A 15 -1.16 -3.38 -3.00
CA ALA A 15 0.12 -3.39 -2.30
C ALA A 15 0.33 -4.62 -1.39
N LEU A 16 -0.74 -5.11 -0.76
CA LEU A 16 -0.72 -6.34 0.04
C LEU A 16 -0.57 -7.57 -0.85
N ASP A 17 -1.18 -7.56 -2.04
CA ASP A 17 -1.01 -8.59 -3.07
C ASP A 17 0.34 -8.49 -3.81
N GLY A 18 1.09 -7.39 -3.61
CA GLY A 18 2.37 -7.13 -4.26
C GLY A 18 2.24 -6.86 -5.76
N ARG A 19 1.07 -6.46 -6.24
CA ARG A 19 0.80 -6.16 -7.65
C ARG A 19 0.34 -4.74 -7.81
N ARG A 20 1.11 -3.92 -8.51
CA ARG A 20 0.72 -2.55 -8.83
C ARG A 20 -0.07 -2.53 -10.15
N ASP A 21 -1.25 -1.94 -10.11
CA ASP A 21 -2.03 -1.59 -11.29
C ASP A 21 -1.52 -0.26 -11.87
N ALA A 22 -1.04 -0.30 -13.11
CA ALA A 22 -0.50 0.88 -13.78
C ALA A 22 -1.59 1.84 -14.25
N ASP A 23 -2.72 1.31 -14.71
CA ASP A 23 -3.82 2.11 -15.27
C ASP A 23 -4.52 2.90 -14.16
N LEU A 24 -4.79 2.26 -13.02
CA LEU A 24 -5.32 2.95 -11.84
C LEU A 24 -4.32 3.96 -11.28
N ALA A 25 -3.02 3.62 -11.28
CA ALA A 25 -2.00 4.54 -10.81
C ALA A 25 -1.85 5.77 -11.70
N GLU A 26 -2.10 5.69 -13.01
CA GLU A 26 -1.97 6.81 -13.96
C GLU A 26 -3.28 7.57 -14.16
N HIS A 27 -4.39 7.12 -13.57
CA HIS A 27 -5.67 7.78 -13.67
C HIS A 27 -5.59 9.27 -13.27
N PRO A 28 -6.04 10.20 -14.13
CA PRO A 28 -5.79 11.63 -13.95
C PRO A 28 -6.44 12.21 -12.68
N GLU A 29 -7.56 11.65 -12.25
CA GLU A 29 -8.33 12.20 -11.12
C GLU A 29 -8.07 11.47 -9.80
N THR A 30 -7.78 10.17 -9.85
CA THR A 30 -7.73 9.29 -8.65
C THR A 30 -6.41 8.55 -8.49
N GLY A 31 -5.50 8.65 -9.46
CA GLY A 31 -4.21 7.97 -9.41
C GLY A 31 -3.33 8.43 -8.24
N ALA A 32 -3.52 9.67 -7.78
CA ALA A 32 -2.85 10.16 -6.57
C ALA A 32 -3.31 9.41 -5.31
N ASP A 33 -4.61 9.15 -5.17
CA ASP A 33 -5.18 8.43 -4.04
C ASP A 33 -4.80 6.95 -4.07
N TYR A 34 -4.85 6.33 -5.27
CA TYR A 34 -4.35 4.97 -5.47
C TYR A 34 -2.90 4.81 -5.04
N ARG A 35 -2.00 5.67 -5.54
CA ARG A 35 -0.57 5.60 -5.20
C ARG A 35 -0.32 5.82 -3.70
N ARG A 36 -1.11 6.68 -3.06
CA ARG A 36 -1.05 6.90 -1.60
C ARG A 36 -1.41 5.62 -0.84
N GLY A 37 -2.55 5.01 -1.17
CA GLY A 37 -2.98 3.76 -0.54
C GLY A 37 -1.97 2.63 -0.73
N PHE A 38 -1.40 2.53 -1.93
CA PHE A 38 -0.35 1.56 -2.22
C PHE A 38 0.89 1.78 -1.35
N LEU A 39 1.40 3.02 -1.28
CA LEU A 39 2.59 3.33 -0.48
C LEU A 39 2.36 3.09 1.01
N ASP A 40 1.23 3.55 1.55
CA ASP A 40 0.89 3.40 2.98
C ASP A 40 0.88 1.92 3.38
N ALA A 41 0.25 1.06 2.58
CA ALA A 41 0.20 -0.38 2.84
C ALA A 41 1.59 -1.04 2.75
N ARG A 42 2.47 -0.59 1.84
CA ARG A 42 3.85 -1.10 1.77
C ARG A 42 4.68 -0.70 3.00
N ILE A 43 4.52 0.54 3.48
CA ILE A 43 5.18 1.00 4.70
C ILE A 43 4.72 0.16 5.90
N GLU A 44 3.41 -0.08 6.01
CA GLU A 44 2.85 -0.91 7.07
C GLU A 44 3.42 -2.33 7.05
N VAL A 45 3.50 -2.97 5.88
CA VAL A 45 4.11 -4.30 5.72
C VAL A 45 5.57 -4.32 6.17
N VAL A 46 6.35 -3.28 5.84
CA VAL A 46 7.75 -3.17 6.27
C VAL A 46 7.84 -3.04 7.79
N SER A 47 7.00 -2.20 8.41
CA SER A 47 6.92 -2.04 9.86
C SER A 47 6.57 -3.35 10.56
N MET A 48 5.55 -4.07 10.08
CA MET A 48 5.17 -5.39 10.60
C MET A 48 6.31 -6.40 10.47
N HIS A 49 7.05 -6.41 9.35
CA HIS A 49 8.22 -7.28 9.20
C HIS A 49 9.33 -6.96 10.22
N ALA A 50 9.57 -5.68 10.51
CA ALA A 50 10.53 -5.29 11.53
C ALA A 50 10.11 -5.75 12.93
N GLU A 51 8.82 -5.65 13.25
CA GLU A 51 8.27 -6.14 14.53
C GLU A 51 8.35 -7.67 14.65
N LEU A 52 8.03 -8.39 13.58
CA LEU A 52 8.18 -9.85 13.54
C LEU A 52 9.63 -10.29 13.76
N ARG A 53 10.61 -9.58 13.19
CA ARG A 53 12.03 -9.87 13.43
C ARG A 53 12.43 -9.69 14.89
N LYS A 54 11.94 -8.64 15.56
CA LYS A 54 12.14 -8.42 16.99
C LYS A 54 11.53 -9.55 17.82
N LEU A 55 10.29 -9.96 17.50
CA LEU A 55 9.61 -11.07 18.18
C LEU A 55 10.36 -12.40 18.05
N LEU A 56 11.05 -12.62 16.92
CA LEU A 56 11.87 -13.81 16.68
C LEU A 56 13.29 -13.71 17.26
N GLY A 57 13.63 -12.61 17.96
CA GLY A 57 14.98 -12.38 18.48
C GLY A 57 16.05 -12.19 17.39
N GLN A 58 15.63 -11.82 16.18
CA GLN A 58 16.51 -11.54 15.03
C GLN A 58 16.78 -10.04 14.94
N GLU A 59 17.42 -9.47 15.95
CA GLU A 59 17.92 -8.10 15.89
C GLU A 59 19.25 -8.08 15.12
N SER A 60 19.38 -7.17 14.15
CA SER A 60 20.63 -6.84 13.43
C SER A 60 21.21 -5.57 14.01
#